data_AF-A0AAV5SY62-F1
#
_entry.id   AF-A0AAV5SY62-F1
#
_cell.length_a   1.000
_cell.length_b   1.000
_cell.length_c   1.000
_cell.angle_alpha   90.00
_cell.angle_beta   90.00
_cell.angle_gamma   90.00
#
_symmetry.space_group_name_H-M   'P 1'
#
loop_
_entity.id
_entity.type
_entity.pdbx_description
1 polymer ?
#
loop_
_entity_poly.entity_id
_entity_poly.type
_entity_poly.pdbx_seq_one_letter_code
_entity_poly.pdbx_strand_id
1 'polypeptide(L)'
;LAWIALHSLLLHIFSVADAVDYSKYALWEKRTLRCGGNLCTLEGTGQWMKEDLAELGYVFFSGVTRQLCGIKCTGADRDSVISKKPMWNHKCVRFSTYDTLERNQEWFIWRSGSCTQQNITLEVHCGFPEKQRK
;
A
#
# COMPACT_ATOMS: atom_id res chain seq x y z
N LEU A 1 -54.89 -11.00 -33.29
CA LEU A 1 -53.83 -9.96 -33.30
C LEU A 1 -53.13 -10.02 -31.96
N ALA A 2 -52.06 -10.82 -31.87
CA ALA A 2 -51.34 -11.10 -30.63
C ALA A 2 -50.33 -9.98 -30.35
N TRP A 3 -50.40 -9.39 -29.16
CA TRP A 3 -49.49 -8.34 -28.70
C TRP A 3 -48.19 -8.98 -28.19
N ILE A 4 -47.08 -8.68 -28.85
CA ILE A 4 -45.74 -9.11 -28.43
C ILE A 4 -45.26 -8.12 -27.37
N ALA A 5 -45.33 -8.52 -26.09
CA ALA A 5 -44.69 -7.82 -25.00
C ALA A 5 -43.18 -8.13 -25.02
N LEU A 6 -42.38 -7.19 -25.54
CA LEU A 6 -40.93 -7.21 -25.39
C LEU A 6 -40.56 -7.02 -23.91
N HIS A 7 -40.20 -8.11 -23.24
CA HIS A 7 -39.48 -8.04 -21.98
C HIS A 7 -38.01 -7.77 -22.28
N SER A 8 -37.59 -6.54 -21.98
CA SER A 8 -36.17 -6.16 -21.95
C SER A 8 -35.49 -6.87 -20.78
N LEU A 9 -34.83 -8.00 -21.05
CA LEU A 9 -34.05 -8.75 -20.08
C LEU A 9 -32.70 -8.05 -19.91
N LEU A 10 -32.63 -7.09 -19.00
CA LEU A 10 -31.40 -6.42 -18.60
C LEU A 10 -30.52 -7.40 -17.82
N LEU A 11 -29.67 -8.15 -18.53
CA LEU A 11 -28.61 -8.98 -17.97
C LEU A 11 -27.62 -8.09 -17.20
N HIS A 12 -27.82 -7.97 -15.90
CA HIS A 12 -26.81 -7.43 -14.99
C HIS A 12 -25.76 -8.52 -14.78
N ILE A 13 -24.71 -8.49 -15.60
CA ILE A 13 -23.51 -9.29 -15.36
C ILE A 13 -22.79 -8.67 -14.17
N PHE A 14 -23.10 -9.14 -12.96
CA PHE A 14 -22.26 -8.89 -11.81
C PHE A 14 -21.01 -9.77 -11.95
N SER A 15 -19.86 -9.18 -12.26
CA SER A 15 -18.60 -9.90 -12.13
C SER A 15 -18.32 -10.09 -10.64
N VAL A 16 -18.56 -11.28 -10.11
CA VAL A 16 -18.05 -11.64 -8.80
C VAL A 16 -16.54 -11.84 -8.98
N ALA A 17 -15.77 -10.81 -8.60
CA ALA A 17 -14.33 -10.97 -8.48
C ALA A 17 -14.08 -11.79 -7.21
N ASP A 18 -13.78 -13.08 -7.37
CA ASP A 18 -13.40 -13.93 -6.24
C ASP A 18 -12.10 -13.41 -5.63
N ALA A 19 -12.15 -13.01 -4.36
CA ALA A 19 -10.97 -12.59 -3.62
C ALA A 19 -10.11 -13.82 -3.34
N VAL A 20 -8.87 -13.84 -3.84
CA VAL A 20 -7.91 -14.92 -3.56
C VAL A 20 -7.46 -14.85 -2.10
N ASP A 21 -7.64 -15.94 -1.36
CA ASP A 21 -7.17 -16.06 0.03
C ASP A 21 -5.68 -16.42 0.10
N TYR A 22 -4.87 -15.43 0.49
CA TYR A 22 -3.43 -15.55 0.68
C TYR A 22 -3.02 -15.84 2.15
N SER A 23 -3.98 -16.01 3.07
CA SER A 23 -3.70 -16.24 4.50
C SER A 23 -2.95 -17.56 4.76
N LYS A 24 -3.08 -18.55 3.88
CA LYS A 24 -2.38 -19.84 3.94
C LYS A 24 -0.87 -19.77 3.65
N TYR A 25 -0.35 -18.63 3.18
CA TYR A 25 1.06 -18.52 2.76
C TYR A 25 1.87 -17.54 3.59
N ALA A 26 1.22 -16.60 4.27
CA ALA A 26 1.87 -15.61 5.11
C ALA A 26 0.90 -15.12 6.18
N LEU A 27 1.43 -14.80 7.35
CA LEU A 27 0.72 -13.99 8.33
C LEU A 27 0.77 -12.54 7.85
N TRP A 28 -0.38 -11.95 7.57
CA TRP A 28 -0.46 -10.59 7.05
C TRP A 28 -0.78 -9.60 8.16
N GLU A 29 0.07 -8.60 8.34
CA GLU A 29 -0.20 -7.45 9.20
C GLU A 29 -0.42 -6.18 8.37
N LYS A 30 -1.49 -5.45 8.66
CA LYS A 30 -1.77 -4.17 8.00
C LYS A 30 -1.05 -3.01 8.69
N ARG A 31 -0.49 -2.12 7.88
CA ARG A 31 0.05 -0.82 8.27
C ARG A 31 -0.63 0.29 7.49
N THR A 32 -0.94 1.39 8.15
CA THR A 32 -1.50 2.59 7.52
C THR A 32 -0.44 3.69 7.57
N LEU A 33 0.09 4.07 6.42
CA LEU A 33 1.10 5.12 6.31
C LEU A 33 0.47 6.40 5.80
N ARG A 34 0.43 7.45 6.63
CA ARG A 34 -0.03 8.79 6.26
C ARG A 34 1.18 9.63 5.87
N CYS A 35 1.22 10.09 4.63
CA CYS A 35 2.30 10.88 4.08
C CYS A 35 1.81 12.29 3.76
N GLY A 36 2.63 13.31 4.00
CA GLY A 36 2.32 14.69 3.66
C GLY A 36 3.58 15.56 3.75
N GLY A 37 3.94 16.22 2.65
CA GLY A 37 5.21 16.92 2.56
C GLY A 37 6.40 16.01 2.89
N ASN A 38 7.33 16.53 3.67
CA ASN A 38 8.49 15.77 4.13
C ASN A 38 8.15 14.84 5.32
N LEU A 39 6.89 14.55 5.63
CA LEU A 39 6.53 13.77 6.81
C LEU A 39 5.75 12.51 6.44
N CYS A 40 6.02 11.44 7.18
CA CYS A 40 5.33 10.17 7.11
C CYS A 40 5.04 9.69 8.53
N THR A 41 3.78 9.36 8.80
CA THR A 41 3.33 8.83 10.09
C THR A 41 2.75 7.44 9.88
N LEU A 42 3.27 6.47 10.62
CA LEU A 42 2.79 5.10 10.61
C LEU A 42 1.72 4.93 11.69
N GLU A 43 0.57 4.39 11.30
CA GLU A 43 -0.53 4.01 12.17
C GLU A 43 -0.68 2.48 12.06
N GLY A 44 -0.44 1.77 13.17
CA GLY A 44 -0.57 0.32 13.28
C GLY A 44 -1.54 -0.07 14.40
N THR A 45 -2.04 -1.31 14.37
CA THR A 45 -2.79 -1.91 15.48
C THR A 45 -1.80 -2.54 16.47
N GLY A 46 -1.45 -1.83 17.55
CA GLY A 46 -0.49 -2.32 18.54
C GLY A 46 0.02 -1.25 19.52
N GLN A 47 0.90 -1.67 20.43
CA GLN A 47 1.42 -0.89 21.58
C GLN A 47 2.58 0.07 21.21
N TRP A 48 2.55 0.68 20.03
CA TRP A 48 3.61 1.57 19.56
C TRP A 48 3.12 3.02 19.59
N MET A 49 3.79 3.84 20.39
CA MET A 49 3.50 5.27 20.52
C MET A 49 3.85 6.02 19.24
N LYS A 50 3.05 7.04 18.96
CA LYS A 50 2.88 7.87 17.75
C LYS A 50 4.15 8.61 17.23
N GLU A 51 5.34 8.32 17.75
CA GLU A 51 6.54 9.11 17.46
C GLU A 51 7.75 8.22 17.22
N ASP A 52 7.72 7.42 16.16
CA ASP A 52 8.93 7.31 15.35
C ASP A 52 8.70 8.25 14.18
N LEU A 53 9.26 9.46 14.26
CA LEU A 53 9.63 10.17 13.05
C LEU A 53 10.46 9.16 12.26
N ALA A 54 9.91 8.59 11.18
CA ALA A 54 10.75 7.86 10.24
C ALA A 54 11.89 8.83 9.93
N GLU A 55 13.12 8.51 10.35
CA GLU A 55 14.29 9.28 9.89
C GLU A 55 14.08 9.42 8.39
N LEU A 56 13.95 10.66 7.92
CA LEU A 56 13.79 10.93 6.51
C LEU A 56 15.08 10.51 5.83
N GLY A 57 15.13 9.23 5.47
CA GLY A 57 16.16 8.68 4.63
C GLY A 57 15.93 9.24 3.24
N TYR A 58 16.99 9.79 2.65
CA TYR A 58 17.00 10.06 1.23
C TYR A 58 17.95 9.07 0.57
N VAL A 59 17.52 8.49 -0.54
CA VAL A 59 18.39 7.68 -1.38
C VAL A 59 18.39 8.26 -2.78
N PHE A 60 19.56 8.29 -3.39
CA PHE A 60 19.70 8.66 -4.79
C PHE A 60 19.69 7.39 -5.62
N PHE A 61 18.67 7.21 -6.45
CA PHE A 61 18.50 6.03 -7.29
C PHE A 61 18.24 6.47 -8.73
N SER A 62 19.10 6.04 -9.65
CA SER A 62 18.98 6.33 -11.10
C SER A 62 18.77 7.82 -11.41
N GLY A 63 19.55 8.71 -10.78
CA GLY A 63 19.43 10.15 -11.02
C GLY A 63 18.32 10.87 -10.23
N VAL A 64 17.54 10.14 -9.43
CA VAL A 64 16.37 10.67 -8.72
C VAL A 64 16.52 10.51 -7.21
N THR A 65 16.27 11.60 -6.48
CA THR A 65 16.16 11.56 -5.01
C THR A 65 14.82 10.96 -4.59
N ARG A 66 14.89 9.92 -3.78
CA ARG A 66 13.74 9.24 -3.16
C ARG A 66 13.74 9.49 -1.66
N GLN A 67 12.62 9.98 -1.16
CA GLN A 67 12.30 10.05 0.27
C GLN A 67 11.85 8.67 0.74
N LEU A 68 12.38 8.18 1.86
CA LEU A 68 12.03 6.90 2.44
C LEU A 68 11.16 7.07 3.69
N CYS A 69 10.15 6.23 3.82
CA CYS A 69 9.27 6.17 4.97
C CYS A 69 9.22 4.71 5.46
N GLY A 70 9.76 4.45 6.65
CA GLY A 70 9.76 3.10 7.23
C GLY A 70 8.34 2.63 7.54
N ILE A 71 8.04 1.37 7.22
CA ILE A 71 6.73 0.74 7.51
C ILE A 71 6.79 -0.30 8.63
N LYS A 72 7.96 -0.45 9.27
CA LYS A 72 8.20 -1.31 10.45
C LYS A 72 7.75 -2.77 10.22
N CYS A 73 8.03 -3.31 9.03
CA CYS A 73 7.78 -4.73 8.70
C CYS A 73 9.02 -5.61 8.99
N THR A 74 9.71 -5.42 10.12
CA THR A 74 10.93 -6.19 10.43
C THR A 74 10.61 -7.68 10.55
N GLY A 75 11.28 -8.53 9.76
CA GLY A 75 11.04 -9.97 9.73
C GLY A 75 10.01 -10.42 8.68
N ALA A 76 9.38 -9.49 7.96
CA ALA A 76 8.56 -9.79 6.80
C ALA A 76 9.44 -10.14 5.60
N ASP A 77 9.11 -11.20 4.88
CA ASP A 77 9.78 -11.61 3.64
C ASP A 77 9.05 -11.11 2.38
N ARG A 78 7.86 -10.53 2.55
CA ARG A 78 7.02 -10.00 1.47
C ARG A 78 6.28 -8.75 1.94
N ASP A 79 5.98 -7.87 1.00
CA ASP A 79 5.10 -6.73 1.22
C ASP A 79 4.06 -6.61 0.09
N SER A 80 3.00 -5.86 0.34
CA SER A 80 2.20 -5.31 -0.75
C SER A 80 1.52 -4.00 -0.36
N VAL A 81 1.65 -2.96 -1.20
CA VAL A 81 0.75 -1.80 -1.13
C VAL A 81 -0.62 -2.20 -1.66
N ILE A 82 -1.63 -2.13 -0.80
CA ILE A 82 -2.99 -2.58 -1.12
C ILE A 82 -3.84 -1.43 -1.65
N SER A 83 -3.71 -0.23 -1.07
CA SER A 83 -4.52 0.91 -1.49
C SER A 83 -3.82 2.25 -1.27
N LYS A 84 -4.27 3.26 -2.03
CA LYS A 84 -3.86 4.66 -1.92
C LYS A 84 -5.08 5.56 -1.83
N LYS A 85 -5.07 6.51 -0.91
CA LYS A 85 -6.11 7.54 -0.74
C LYS A 85 -5.48 8.94 -0.76
N PRO A 86 -5.99 9.91 -1.54
CA PRO A 86 -7.04 9.74 -2.54
C PRO A 86 -6.54 8.95 -3.76
N MET A 87 -7.41 8.08 -4.30
CA MET A 87 -7.09 7.26 -5.47
C MET A 87 -6.77 8.12 -6.70
N TRP A 88 -7.49 9.23 -6.88
CA TRP A 88 -7.39 10.15 -8.02
C TRP A 88 -6.13 11.03 -8.05
N ASN A 89 -5.28 11.00 -7.01
CA ASN A 89 -4.02 11.75 -7.03
C ASN A 89 -3.06 11.16 -8.07
N HIS A 90 -2.96 11.80 -9.24
CA HIS A 90 -2.14 11.39 -10.37
C HIS A 90 -0.66 11.76 -10.21
N LYS A 91 -0.30 12.58 -9.22
CA LYS A 91 1.10 12.89 -8.90
C LYS A 91 1.77 11.72 -8.17
N CYS A 92 0.99 10.84 -7.55
CA CYS A 92 1.45 9.63 -6.89
C CYS A 92 0.91 8.39 -7.60
N VAL A 93 1.74 7.85 -8.49
CA VAL A 93 1.52 6.61 -9.26
C VAL A 93 2.48 5.53 -8.75
N ARG A 94 1.95 4.34 -8.43
CA ARG A 94 2.73 3.18 -7.95
C ARG A 94 3.74 2.76 -9.01
N PHE A 95 4.89 2.22 -8.60
CA PHE A 95 6.02 1.81 -9.45
C PHE A 95 6.77 2.94 -10.15
N SER A 96 6.13 4.10 -10.33
CA SER A 96 6.73 5.27 -10.99
C SER A 96 7.24 6.30 -9.98
N THR A 97 6.38 6.73 -9.06
CA THR A 97 6.68 7.84 -8.13
C THR A 97 6.68 7.42 -6.67
N TYR A 98 6.12 6.26 -6.36
CA TYR A 98 6.24 5.59 -5.08
C TYR A 98 6.13 4.08 -5.23
N ASP A 99 6.75 3.32 -4.36
CA ASP A 99 6.51 1.88 -4.16
C ASP A 99 7.21 1.43 -2.88
N THR A 100 7.25 0.12 -2.62
CA THR A 100 8.12 -0.44 -1.59
C THR A 100 9.57 -0.58 -2.04
N LEU A 101 10.45 -0.56 -1.04
CA LEU A 101 11.88 -0.81 -1.15
C LEU A 101 12.29 -1.64 0.06
N GLU A 102 12.87 -2.81 -0.19
CA GLU A 102 13.57 -3.57 0.83
C GLU A 102 15.02 -3.07 0.92
N ARG A 103 15.49 -2.82 2.13
CA ARG A 103 16.89 -2.48 2.40
C ARG A 103 17.28 -2.96 3.79
N ASN A 104 18.41 -3.66 3.90
CA ASN A 104 18.93 -4.14 5.18
C ASN A 104 17.89 -4.94 5.99
N GLN A 105 17.08 -5.78 5.33
CA GLN A 105 16.01 -6.58 5.96
C GLN A 105 14.89 -5.74 6.60
N GLU A 106 14.80 -4.46 6.24
CA GLU A 106 13.69 -3.57 6.58
C GLU A 106 12.96 -3.12 5.32
N TRP A 107 11.69 -2.78 5.50
CA TRP A 107 10.82 -2.33 4.42
C TRP A 107 10.49 -0.85 4.57
N PHE A 108 10.54 -0.17 3.43
CA PHE A 108 10.27 1.25 3.30
C PHE A 108 9.29 1.48 2.16
N ILE A 109 8.49 2.53 2.27
CA ILE A 109 7.85 3.17 1.12
C ILE A 109 8.77 4.28 0.65
N TRP A 110 9.18 4.23 -0.62
CA TRP A 110 9.90 5.33 -1.23
C TRP A 110 8.92 6.25 -1.98
N ARG A 111 9.20 7.56 -2.00
CA ARG A 111 8.46 8.58 -2.76
C ARG A 111 9.43 9.50 -3.48
N SER A 112 9.05 10.01 -4.64
CA SER A 112 9.92 10.89 -5.44
C SER A 112 9.13 11.96 -6.19
N GLY A 113 9.85 12.95 -6.72
CA GLY A 113 9.28 14.02 -7.54
C GLY A 113 8.17 14.79 -6.82
N SER A 114 7.12 15.17 -7.56
CA SER A 114 5.97 15.90 -7.00
C SER A 114 5.13 15.08 -6.02
N CYS A 115 5.30 13.75 -6.01
CA CYS A 115 4.59 12.88 -5.08
C CYS A 115 5.00 13.16 -3.64
N THR A 116 6.26 13.49 -3.35
CA THR A 116 6.74 13.74 -1.96
C THR A 116 5.91 14.79 -1.24
N GLN A 117 5.48 15.83 -1.95
CA GLN A 117 4.68 16.93 -1.39
C GLN A 117 3.18 16.62 -1.24
N GLN A 118 2.71 15.48 -1.72
CA GLN A 118 1.28 15.16 -1.66
C GLN A 118 0.86 14.62 -0.30
N ASN A 119 -0.38 14.92 0.09
CA ASN A 119 -1.02 14.29 1.23
C ASN A 119 -1.70 13.01 0.74
N ILE A 120 -1.11 11.86 1.04
CA ILE A 120 -1.65 10.54 0.67
C ILE A 120 -1.62 9.59 1.87
N THR A 121 -2.59 8.68 1.93
CA THR A 121 -2.59 7.55 2.85
C THR A 121 -2.40 6.28 2.05
N LEU A 122 -1.46 5.44 2.48
CA LEU A 122 -1.18 4.14 1.90
C LEU A 122 -1.54 3.06 2.92
N GLU A 123 -2.26 2.04 2.47
CA GLU A 123 -2.45 0.81 3.23
C GLU A 123 -1.47 -0.23 2.69
N VAL A 124 -0.59 -0.72 3.55
CA VAL A 124 0.47 -1.67 3.21
C VAL A 124 0.32 -2.92 4.06
N HIS A 125 0.49 -4.09 3.46
CA HIS A 125 0.48 -5.37 4.16
C HIS A 125 1.91 -5.90 4.25
N CYS A 126 2.36 -6.18 5.47
CA CYS A 126 3.59 -6.93 5.75
C CYS A 126 3.24 -8.43 5.77
N GLY A 127 3.90 -9.25 4.96
CA GLY A 127 3.74 -10.70 4.96
C GLY A 127 4.89 -11.37 5.71
N PHE A 128 4.57 -12.10 6.77
CA PHE A 128 5.55 -12.82 7.59
C PHE A 128 5.51 -14.33 7.29
N PRO A 129 6.68 -15.00 7.25
CA PRO A 129 6.75 -16.43 7.04
C PRO A 129 6.13 -17.18 8.24
N GLU A 130 5.33 -18.20 7.95
CA GLU A 130 4.54 -18.96 8.92
C GLU A 130 5.38 -19.55 10.09
N LYS A 131 6.67 -19.82 9.85
CA LYS A 131 7.61 -20.33 10.86
C LYS A 131 7.92 -19.34 12.00
N GLN A 132 7.45 -18.09 11.94
CA GLN A 132 7.61 -17.09 13.01
C GLN A 132 6.42 -17.00 13.98
N ARG A 133 5.46 -17.94 13.91
CA ARG A 133 4.39 -18.09 14.91
C ARG A 133 4.98 -18.57 16.26
N LYS A 134 5.53 -17.65 17.06
CA LYS A 134 5.79 -17.89 18.49
C LYS A 134 4.49 -17.82 19.27
#